data_AF-A0A7D4B353-F1
#
_entry.id   AF-A0A7D4B353-F1
#
_cell.length_a   1.000
_cell.length_b   1.000
_cell.length_c   1.000
_cell.angle_alpha   90.00
_cell.angle_beta   90.00
_cell.angle_gamma   90.00
#
_symmetry.space_group_name_H-M   'P 1'
#
loop_
_entity.id
_entity.type
_entity.pdbx_description
1 polymer ?
#
loop_
_entity_poly.entity_id
_entity_poly.type
_entity_poly.pdbx_seq_one_letter_code
_entity_poly.pdbx_strand_id
1 'polypeptide(L)'
;MVVNSAGNDGGNSWHYVSVPADADSIITVGAVDSLRNHAGFSSYGPTADGRIKPTLSSMGVSSAVLTPSGTIMRGSGTSYACPELAGLVAGFWQANPTLTAQQVIAALKNGASQAQNPDNTLGYGIADFGKAYNLLHPSAPLATSAGAAAESPLAIFPNPSQREELMLSVPPSLRRQVLRVRVLDTKGALLSELLLPASPAATAALRLPGRRLAPGAYLCTVQPVAGGALQTVRFVRQ
;
A
#
# COMPACT_ATOMS: atom_id res chain seq x y z
N MET A 1 22.32 7.89 -7.43
CA MET A 1 21.59 6.93 -8.30
C MET A 1 20.75 7.73 -9.28
N VAL A 2 20.59 7.24 -10.51
CA VAL A 2 19.77 7.87 -11.55
C VAL A 2 18.54 7.02 -11.83
N VAL A 3 17.39 7.67 -11.90
CA VAL A 3 16.10 7.09 -12.29
C VAL A 3 15.59 7.88 -13.48
N ASN A 4 15.26 7.20 -14.58
CA ASN A 4 14.88 7.83 -15.84
C ASN A 4 13.59 7.18 -16.37
N SER A 5 12.70 7.96 -16.96
CA SER A 5 11.52 7.43 -17.66
C SER A 5 11.93 6.63 -18.89
N ALA A 6 11.18 5.57 -19.23
CA ALA A 6 11.46 4.75 -20.41
C ALA A 6 11.21 5.49 -21.74
N GLY A 7 10.29 6.46 -21.74
CA GLY A 7 9.78 7.11 -22.95
C GLY A 7 8.31 6.78 -23.19
N ASN A 8 7.68 7.48 -24.14
CA ASN A 8 6.26 7.33 -24.47
C ASN A 8 6.05 6.94 -25.94
N ASP A 9 7.00 6.23 -26.52
CA ASP A 9 6.99 5.83 -27.94
C ASP A 9 6.43 4.43 -28.18
N GLY A 10 5.99 3.68 -27.15
CA GLY A 10 5.58 2.27 -27.26
C GLY A 10 4.47 1.98 -28.27
N GLY A 11 3.65 2.98 -28.60
CA GLY A 11 2.62 2.90 -29.64
C GLY A 11 3.06 3.40 -31.03
N ASN A 12 4.26 3.95 -31.15
CA ASN A 12 4.83 4.50 -32.38
C ASN A 12 5.65 3.45 -33.13
N SER A 13 6.00 3.73 -34.39
CA SER A 13 6.86 2.85 -35.20
C SER A 13 8.23 2.62 -34.57
N TRP A 14 8.76 3.60 -33.82
CA TRP A 14 10.04 3.46 -33.10
C TRP A 14 9.94 2.50 -31.92
N HIS A 15 8.91 2.60 -31.06
CA HIS A 15 8.58 1.76 -29.90
C HIS A 15 9.64 1.51 -28.81
N TYR A 16 10.92 1.72 -29.11
CA TYR A 16 12.02 1.43 -28.20
C TYR A 16 12.26 2.51 -27.16
N VAL A 17 12.88 2.12 -26.05
CA VAL A 17 13.57 3.05 -25.15
C VAL A 17 14.63 3.84 -25.91
N SER A 18 14.79 5.13 -25.60
CA SER A 18 15.75 6.02 -26.23
C SER A 18 16.76 6.55 -25.21
N VAL A 19 17.80 7.25 -25.69
CA VAL A 19 18.78 7.90 -24.81
C VAL A 19 18.09 8.96 -23.94
N PRO A 20 18.36 9.02 -22.61
CA PRO A 20 19.33 8.23 -21.84
C PRO A 20 18.76 6.99 -21.12
N ALA A 21 17.52 6.58 -21.44
CA ALA A 21 16.84 5.46 -20.81
C ALA A 21 17.48 4.08 -21.12
N ASP A 22 18.35 4.01 -22.12
CA ASP A 22 19.12 2.84 -22.49
C ASP A 22 20.41 2.66 -21.68
N ALA A 23 20.79 3.59 -20.80
CA ALA A 23 22.00 3.47 -19.99
C ALA A 23 21.99 2.23 -19.07
N ASP A 24 23.15 1.59 -18.89
CA ASP A 24 23.29 0.30 -18.17
C ASP A 24 23.14 0.42 -16.66
N SER A 25 23.57 1.54 -16.10
CA SER A 25 23.79 1.73 -14.67
C SER A 25 22.65 2.48 -13.98
N ILE A 26 21.49 2.57 -14.63
CA ILE A 26 20.34 3.36 -14.16
C ILE A 26 19.06 2.52 -14.01
N ILE A 27 18.12 3.03 -13.22
CA ILE A 27 16.75 2.51 -13.21
C ILE A 27 15.97 3.22 -14.33
N THR A 28 15.64 2.47 -15.38
CA THR A 28 14.70 2.92 -16.40
C THR A 28 13.30 2.50 -16.01
N VAL A 29 12.34 3.41 -16.05
CA VAL A 29 10.99 3.21 -15.49
C VAL A 29 9.94 3.13 -16.59
N GLY A 30 9.36 1.94 -16.78
CA GLY A 30 8.18 1.73 -17.61
C GLY A 30 6.89 2.12 -16.87
N ALA A 31 5.79 2.26 -17.61
CA ALA A 31 4.48 2.60 -17.06
C ALA A 31 3.51 1.42 -17.13
N VAL A 32 2.77 1.21 -16.03
CA VAL A 32 1.63 0.29 -15.96
C VAL A 32 0.36 1.01 -15.51
N ASP A 33 -0.79 0.38 -15.73
CA ASP A 33 -2.07 0.79 -15.16
C ASP A 33 -2.29 0.25 -13.73
N SER A 34 -3.44 0.58 -13.14
CA SER A 34 -3.82 0.12 -11.80
C SER A 34 -4.05 -1.40 -11.71
N LEU A 35 -4.25 -2.06 -12.84
CA LEU A 35 -4.37 -3.51 -12.97
C LEU A 35 -3.02 -4.17 -13.25
N ARG A 36 -1.92 -3.41 -13.23
CA ARG A 36 -0.54 -3.84 -13.49
C ARG A 36 -0.28 -4.21 -14.96
N ASN A 37 -1.16 -3.85 -15.87
CA ASN A 37 -0.95 -4.08 -17.30
C ASN A 37 0.00 -3.02 -17.86
N HIS A 38 0.84 -3.41 -18.82
CA HIS A 38 1.69 -2.48 -19.56
C HIS A 38 0.86 -1.36 -20.21
N ALA A 39 1.26 -0.11 -20.00
CA ALA A 39 0.64 1.02 -20.68
C ALA A 39 1.08 1.05 -22.14
N GLY A 40 0.13 1.04 -23.09
CA GLY A 40 0.47 0.96 -24.52
C GLY A 40 1.39 2.05 -25.06
N PHE A 41 1.45 3.22 -24.40
CA PHE A 41 2.39 4.28 -24.75
C PHE A 41 3.81 4.05 -24.22
N SER A 42 4.00 3.22 -23.19
CA SER A 42 5.30 3.07 -22.53
C SER A 42 6.31 2.47 -23.50
N SER A 43 7.41 3.17 -23.73
CA SER A 43 8.53 2.62 -24.50
C SER A 43 9.08 1.37 -23.80
N TYR A 44 9.54 0.43 -24.61
CA TYR A 44 10.00 -0.88 -24.16
C TYR A 44 11.33 -1.25 -24.83
N GLY A 45 12.01 -2.26 -24.32
CA GLY A 45 13.29 -2.70 -24.86
C GLY A 45 13.16 -3.62 -26.09
N PRO A 46 14.24 -4.32 -26.46
CA PRO A 46 15.56 -4.22 -25.86
C PRO A 46 16.25 -2.89 -26.20
N THR A 47 17.39 -2.63 -25.58
CA THR A 47 18.33 -1.60 -26.07
C THR A 47 18.97 -2.06 -27.39
N ALA A 48 19.65 -1.15 -28.09
CA ALA A 48 20.35 -1.46 -29.34
C ALA A 48 21.37 -2.61 -29.23
N ASP A 49 21.96 -2.80 -28.04
CA ASP A 49 22.90 -3.88 -27.72
C ASP A 49 22.23 -5.09 -27.02
N GLY A 50 20.89 -5.17 -27.04
CA GLY A 50 20.14 -6.35 -26.61
C GLY A 50 19.86 -6.47 -25.12
N ARG A 51 20.13 -5.44 -24.31
CA ARG A 51 19.85 -5.46 -22.86
C ARG A 51 18.37 -5.28 -22.60
N ILE A 52 17.91 -5.89 -21.50
CA ILE A 52 16.55 -5.73 -21.01
C ILE A 52 16.34 -4.30 -20.49
N LYS A 53 15.34 -3.62 -21.05
CA LYS A 53 14.77 -2.36 -20.58
C LYS A 53 13.25 -2.40 -20.75
N PRO A 54 12.45 -1.71 -19.93
CA PRO A 54 12.84 -0.91 -18.76
C PRO A 54 13.50 -1.77 -17.66
N THR A 55 14.09 -1.14 -16.64
CA THR A 55 14.64 -1.88 -15.49
C THR A 55 13.50 -2.40 -14.61
N LEU A 56 12.55 -1.52 -14.30
CA LEU A 56 11.37 -1.77 -13.47
C LEU A 56 10.20 -0.95 -14.03
N SER A 57 8.97 -1.31 -13.63
CA SER A 57 7.77 -0.55 -14.00
C SER A 57 7.02 -0.06 -12.75
N SER A 58 6.38 1.10 -12.87
CA SER A 58 5.52 1.69 -11.84
C SER A 58 4.23 2.22 -12.45
N MET A 59 3.25 2.56 -11.61
CA MET A 59 2.00 3.15 -12.06
C MET A 59 2.29 4.46 -12.81
N GLY A 60 1.82 4.54 -14.05
CA GLY A 60 2.00 5.73 -14.88
C GLY A 60 0.77 6.07 -15.70
N VAL A 61 -0.34 5.34 -15.51
CA VAL A 61 -1.63 5.62 -16.13
C VAL A 61 -2.55 6.23 -15.10
N SER A 62 -3.11 7.40 -15.41
CA SER A 62 -4.05 8.10 -14.52
C SER A 62 -3.47 8.38 -13.13
N SER A 63 -2.16 8.61 -13.03
CA SER A 63 -1.47 9.03 -11.81
C SER A 63 -2.02 10.37 -11.33
N ALA A 64 -2.34 10.45 -10.04
CA ALA A 64 -2.84 11.67 -9.43
C ALA A 64 -1.67 12.62 -9.16
N VAL A 65 -1.77 13.85 -9.66
CA VAL A 65 -0.75 14.89 -9.48
C VAL A 65 -1.37 16.19 -9.01
N LEU A 66 -0.58 16.94 -8.25
CA LEU A 66 -0.94 18.28 -7.78
C LEU A 66 -0.42 19.31 -8.78
N THR A 67 -1.30 20.17 -9.28
CA THR A 67 -0.92 21.29 -10.14
C THR A 67 -0.29 22.43 -9.31
N PRO A 68 0.44 23.36 -9.94
CA PRO A 68 0.94 24.56 -9.26
C PRO A 68 -0.16 25.42 -8.61
N SER A 69 -1.41 25.31 -9.10
CA SER A 69 -2.58 25.98 -8.52
C SER A 69 -3.19 25.24 -7.31
N GLY A 70 -2.60 24.12 -6.88
CA GLY A 70 -3.12 23.31 -5.77
C GLY A 70 -4.30 22.40 -6.14
N THR A 71 -4.58 22.23 -7.43
CA THR A 71 -5.67 21.37 -7.91
C THR A 71 -5.15 19.96 -8.15
N ILE A 72 -5.94 18.93 -7.84
CA ILE A 72 -5.61 17.55 -8.20
C ILE A 72 -6.06 17.30 -9.64
N MET A 73 -5.16 16.77 -10.46
CA MET A 73 -5.48 16.25 -11.79
C MET A 73 -4.92 14.83 -11.97
N ARG A 74 -5.30 14.18 -13.07
CA ARG A 74 -4.75 12.88 -13.45
C ARG A 74 -3.99 12.99 -14.76
N GLY A 75 -2.80 12.39 -14.81
CA GLY A 75 -1.94 12.35 -15.99
C GLY A 75 -1.51 10.92 -16.33
N SER A 76 -1.10 10.71 -17.58
CA SER A 76 -0.56 9.43 -18.04
C SER A 76 0.77 9.64 -18.77
N GLY A 77 1.74 8.78 -18.49
CA GLY A 77 3.09 8.88 -19.04
C GLY A 77 4.13 8.20 -18.14
N THR A 78 5.23 7.74 -18.72
CA THR A 78 6.40 7.26 -17.95
C THR A 78 7.02 8.36 -17.11
N SER A 79 6.79 9.64 -17.47
CA SER A 79 7.13 10.82 -16.67
C SER A 79 6.41 10.90 -15.32
N TYR A 80 5.27 10.21 -15.16
CA TYR A 80 4.58 10.09 -13.87
C TYR A 80 5.04 8.86 -13.09
N ALA A 81 5.27 7.74 -13.78
CA ALA A 81 5.82 6.52 -13.18
C ALA A 81 7.23 6.72 -12.59
N CYS A 82 8.08 7.49 -13.29
CA CYS A 82 9.46 7.75 -12.88
C CYS A 82 9.60 8.39 -11.49
N PRO A 83 8.98 9.55 -11.19
CA PRO A 83 9.09 10.17 -9.87
C PRO A 83 8.40 9.35 -8.77
N GLU A 84 7.31 8.64 -9.07
CA GLU A 84 6.68 7.71 -8.11
C GLU A 84 7.67 6.64 -7.67
N LEU A 85 8.32 5.96 -8.62
CA LEU A 85 9.31 4.94 -8.29
C LEU A 85 10.53 5.56 -7.62
N ALA A 86 11.02 6.71 -8.09
CA ALA A 86 12.19 7.37 -7.50
C ALA A 86 12.01 7.70 -6.02
N GLY A 87 10.83 8.18 -5.62
CA GLY A 87 10.50 8.44 -4.21
C GLY A 87 10.55 7.17 -3.36
N LEU A 88 9.99 6.07 -3.86
CA LEU A 88 10.03 4.78 -3.18
C LEU A 88 11.45 4.21 -3.08
N VAL A 89 12.26 4.34 -4.13
CA VAL A 89 13.66 3.91 -4.10
C VAL A 89 14.48 4.74 -3.11
N ALA A 90 14.22 6.05 -3.00
CA ALA A 90 14.88 6.89 -2.00
C ALA A 90 14.59 6.39 -0.57
N GLY A 91 13.33 6.06 -0.27
CA GLY A 91 12.95 5.48 1.04
C GLY A 91 13.59 4.11 1.29
N PHE A 92 13.61 3.23 0.28
CA PHE A 92 14.29 1.94 0.38
C PHE A 92 15.78 2.10 0.65
N TRP A 93 16.45 3.02 -0.05
CA TRP A 93 17.87 3.26 0.12
C TRP A 93 18.17 3.92 1.47
N GLN A 94 17.29 4.80 1.96
CA GLN A 94 17.39 5.34 3.32
C GLN A 94 17.33 4.23 4.39
N ALA A 95 16.48 3.22 4.19
CA ALA A 95 16.42 2.06 5.09
C ALA A 95 17.64 1.13 4.97
N ASN A 96 18.46 1.29 3.92
CA ASN A 96 19.62 0.47 3.60
C ASN A 96 20.85 1.35 3.27
N PRO A 97 21.30 2.23 4.17
CA PRO A 97 22.20 3.34 3.82
C PRO A 97 23.62 2.90 3.42
N THR A 98 23.99 1.65 3.71
CA THR A 98 25.31 1.09 3.37
C THR A 98 25.36 0.53 1.95
N LEU A 99 24.22 0.39 1.26
CA LEU A 99 24.20 -0.12 -0.11
C LEU A 99 24.73 0.91 -1.10
N THR A 100 25.45 0.44 -2.10
CA THR A 100 25.75 1.21 -3.31
C THR A 100 24.52 1.30 -4.22
N ALA A 101 24.54 2.24 -5.17
CA ALA A 101 23.45 2.37 -6.16
C ALA A 101 23.21 1.07 -6.95
N GLN A 102 24.26 0.35 -7.31
CA GLN A 102 24.14 -0.92 -8.04
C GLN A 102 23.54 -2.03 -7.17
N GLN A 103 23.88 -2.08 -5.88
CA GLN A 103 23.27 -3.02 -4.95
C GLN A 103 21.78 -2.72 -4.72
N VAL A 104 21.39 -1.44 -4.68
CA VAL A 104 19.97 -1.06 -4.64
C VAL A 104 19.23 -1.55 -5.89
N ILE A 105 19.78 -1.29 -7.08
CA ILE A 105 19.22 -1.78 -8.34
C ILE A 105 19.06 -3.30 -8.31
N ALA A 106 20.10 -4.04 -7.91
CA ALA A 106 20.07 -5.49 -7.83
C ALA A 106 19.01 -6.00 -6.83
N ALA A 107 18.93 -5.40 -5.64
CA ALA A 107 17.94 -5.79 -4.63
C ALA A 107 16.50 -5.59 -5.14
N LEU A 108 16.22 -4.46 -5.79
CA LEU A 108 14.89 -4.17 -6.33
C LEU A 108 14.53 -5.10 -7.49
N LYS A 109 15.49 -5.40 -8.38
CA LYS A 109 15.31 -6.38 -9.47
C LYS A 109 14.98 -7.77 -8.92
N ASN A 110 15.67 -8.21 -7.86
CA ASN A 110 15.44 -9.50 -7.23
C ASN A 110 14.10 -9.57 -6.48
N GLY A 111 13.66 -8.44 -5.91
CA GLY A 111 12.39 -8.32 -5.22
C GLY A 111 11.17 -8.20 -6.14
N ALA A 112 11.35 -7.74 -7.38
CA ALA A 112 10.25 -7.39 -8.28
C ALA A 112 9.35 -8.56 -8.70
N SER A 113 8.21 -8.23 -9.30
CA SER A 113 7.11 -9.17 -9.61
C SER A 113 7.48 -10.26 -10.62
N GLN A 114 8.42 -10.01 -11.54
CA GLN A 114 8.89 -11.00 -12.52
C GLN A 114 10.42 -11.14 -12.49
N ALA A 115 11.01 -11.03 -11.30
CA ALA A 115 12.46 -11.13 -11.09
C ALA A 115 13.13 -12.34 -11.78
N GLN A 116 12.44 -13.49 -11.84
CA GLN A 116 12.94 -14.72 -12.44
C GLN A 116 12.71 -14.81 -13.95
N ASN A 117 11.76 -14.05 -14.49
CA ASN A 117 11.37 -14.07 -15.90
C ASN A 117 11.22 -12.62 -16.41
N PRO A 118 12.33 -11.85 -16.46
CA PRO A 118 12.27 -10.49 -16.97
C PRO A 118 12.01 -10.49 -18.48
N ASP A 119 11.35 -9.45 -18.97
CA ASP A 119 11.08 -9.25 -20.39
C ASP A 119 11.39 -7.81 -20.82
N ASN A 120 11.29 -7.52 -22.11
CA ASN A 120 11.54 -6.18 -22.62
C ASN A 120 10.37 -5.21 -22.43
N THR A 121 9.20 -5.66 -21.97
CA THR A 121 8.01 -4.82 -21.83
C THR A 121 7.92 -4.20 -20.44
N LEU A 122 8.10 -4.99 -19.40
CA LEU A 122 8.04 -4.60 -17.99
C LEU A 122 9.39 -4.71 -17.28
N GLY A 123 10.42 -5.23 -17.94
CA GLY A 123 11.72 -5.41 -17.32
C GLY A 123 11.67 -6.52 -16.27
N TYR A 124 12.14 -6.21 -15.07
CA TYR A 124 12.02 -7.09 -13.91
C TYR A 124 10.64 -6.99 -13.24
N GLY A 125 9.74 -6.16 -13.79
CA GLY A 125 8.36 -6.00 -13.37
C GLY A 125 8.15 -4.85 -12.40
N ILE A 126 7.08 -4.94 -11.63
CA ILE A 126 6.72 -3.96 -10.61
C ILE A 126 7.55 -4.23 -9.36
N ALA A 127 8.21 -3.19 -8.85
CA ALA A 127 9.04 -3.28 -7.66
C ALA A 127 8.20 -3.62 -6.42
N ASP A 128 8.60 -4.66 -5.69
CA ASP A 128 8.09 -4.96 -4.36
C ASP A 128 9.19 -4.63 -3.34
N PHE A 129 9.06 -3.46 -2.72
CA PHE A 129 10.03 -2.94 -1.78
C PHE A 129 10.09 -3.73 -0.47
N GLY A 130 8.97 -4.32 -0.04
CA GLY A 130 8.93 -5.17 1.16
C GLY A 130 9.65 -6.49 0.91
N LYS A 131 9.38 -7.13 -0.23
CA LYS A 131 10.10 -8.34 -0.66
C LYS A 131 11.58 -8.06 -0.86
N ALA A 132 11.95 -6.97 -1.54
CA ALA A 132 13.35 -6.57 -1.71
C ALA A 132 14.05 -6.35 -0.37
N TYR A 133 13.39 -5.71 0.60
CA TYR A 133 13.94 -5.47 1.93
C TYR A 133 14.16 -6.78 2.69
N ASN A 134 13.18 -7.68 2.64
CA ASN A 134 13.23 -8.97 3.35
C ASN A 134 14.31 -9.90 2.80
N LEU A 135 14.58 -9.84 1.49
CA LEU A 135 15.69 -10.57 0.87
C LEU A 135 17.06 -10.10 1.40
N LEU A 136 17.19 -8.82 1.77
CA LEU A 136 18.40 -8.28 2.36
C LEU A 136 18.49 -8.49 3.87
N HIS A 137 17.35 -8.61 4.56
CA HIS A 137 17.26 -8.73 6.02
C HIS A 137 16.50 -9.98 6.47
N PRO A 138 17.02 -11.19 6.17
CA PRO A 138 16.32 -12.43 6.48
C PRO A 138 16.08 -12.65 7.99
N SER A 139 16.90 -12.05 8.85
CA SER A 139 16.79 -12.15 10.30
C SER A 139 15.81 -11.14 10.92
N ALA A 140 15.32 -10.17 10.16
CA ALA A 140 14.39 -9.13 10.62
C ALA A 140 13.45 -8.68 9.48
N PRO A 141 12.60 -9.56 8.95
CA PRO A 141 11.73 -9.23 7.83
C PRO A 141 10.59 -8.28 8.23
N LEU A 142 10.25 -7.37 7.33
CA LEU A 142 8.99 -6.62 7.37
C LEU A 142 7.81 -7.56 7.11
N ALA A 143 6.66 -7.24 7.71
CA ALA A 143 5.42 -7.94 7.40
C ALA A 143 5.01 -7.69 5.94
N THR A 144 5.03 -8.73 5.10
CA THR A 144 4.57 -8.65 3.70
C THR A 144 3.07 -8.88 3.60
N SER A 145 2.39 -8.07 2.79
CA SER A 145 0.95 -8.18 2.51
C SER A 145 0.52 -9.52 1.88
N ALA A 146 1.45 -10.33 1.37
CA ALA A 146 1.18 -11.68 0.87
C ALA A 146 0.94 -12.73 1.98
N GLY A 147 1.28 -12.42 3.24
CA GLY A 147 1.03 -13.27 4.41
C GLY A 147 0.07 -12.64 5.43
N ALA A 148 -0.31 -11.38 5.25
CA ALA A 148 -1.37 -10.76 6.02
C ALA A 148 -2.72 -11.16 5.40
N ALA A 149 -3.17 -12.38 5.70
CA ALA A 149 -4.61 -12.57 5.86
C ALA A 149 -5.06 -11.48 6.84
N ALA A 150 -5.70 -10.44 6.33
CA ALA A 150 -5.97 -9.19 7.01
C ALA A 150 -6.28 -9.40 8.49
N GLU A 151 -5.31 -9.10 9.36
CA GLU A 151 -5.64 -8.64 10.69
C GLU A 151 -6.28 -7.28 10.47
N SER A 152 -7.59 -7.26 10.16
CA SER A 152 -8.36 -6.04 10.27
C SER A 152 -8.25 -5.63 11.74
N PRO A 153 -7.54 -4.54 12.05
CA PRO A 153 -7.36 -4.15 13.43
C PRO A 153 -8.71 -3.80 14.03
N LEU A 154 -8.81 -3.89 15.35
CA LEU A 154 -10.02 -3.49 16.05
C LEU A 154 -10.33 -2.04 15.71
N ALA A 155 -11.46 -1.81 15.05
CA ALA A 155 -11.81 -0.49 14.53
C ALA A 155 -13.32 -0.27 14.53
N ILE A 156 -13.73 0.98 14.69
CA ILE A 156 -15.13 1.40 14.59
C ILE A 156 -15.30 2.14 13.26
N PHE A 157 -16.33 1.78 12.50
CA PHE A 157 -16.68 2.43 11.23
C PHE A 157 -18.17 2.75 11.14
N PRO A 158 -18.57 3.81 10.41
CA PRO A 158 -17.68 4.84 9.86
C PRO A 158 -17.04 5.68 10.99
N ASN A 159 -15.81 6.15 10.78
CA ASN A 159 -15.11 7.06 11.69
C ASN A 159 -14.46 8.19 10.89
N PRO A 160 -14.92 9.46 11.01
CA PRO A 160 -15.97 9.92 11.91
C PRO A 160 -17.36 9.34 11.58
N SER A 161 -18.15 9.01 12.60
CA SER A 161 -19.52 8.53 12.42
C SER A 161 -20.48 9.72 12.31
N GLN A 162 -21.37 9.66 11.31
CA GLN A 162 -22.46 10.64 11.08
C GLN A 162 -23.85 10.08 11.42
N ARG A 163 -23.99 8.75 11.42
CA ARG A 163 -25.23 8.03 11.74
C ARG A 163 -25.11 7.31 13.09
N GLU A 164 -26.24 6.85 13.62
CA GLU A 164 -26.26 6.08 14.88
C GLU A 164 -25.69 4.66 14.72
N GLU A 165 -25.69 4.13 13.51
CA GLU A 165 -25.16 2.80 13.22
C GLU A 165 -23.63 2.82 13.24
N LEU A 166 -23.06 2.14 14.24
CA LEU A 166 -21.64 1.89 14.35
C LEU A 166 -21.37 0.42 14.04
N MET A 167 -20.31 0.15 13.27
CA MET A 167 -19.82 -1.18 12.95
C MET A 167 -18.47 -1.38 13.63
N LEU A 168 -18.31 -2.48 14.34
CA LEU A 168 -17.05 -2.94 14.87
C LEU A 168 -16.38 -3.88 13.88
N SER A 169 -15.17 -3.58 13.46
CA SER A 169 -14.27 -4.54 12.80
C SER A 169 -13.65 -5.43 13.86
N VAL A 170 -13.82 -6.75 13.73
CA VAL A 170 -13.42 -7.76 14.71
C VAL A 170 -12.17 -8.51 14.21
N PRO A 171 -11.02 -8.34 14.87
CA PRO A 171 -9.80 -9.08 14.56
C PRO A 171 -10.01 -10.60 14.67
N PRO A 172 -9.30 -11.41 13.88
CA PRO A 172 -9.40 -12.88 13.95
C PRO A 172 -9.26 -13.45 15.37
N SER A 173 -8.38 -12.87 16.19
CA SER A 173 -8.14 -13.27 17.59
C SER A 173 -9.34 -13.08 18.53
N LEU A 174 -10.33 -12.27 18.15
CA LEU A 174 -11.56 -12.02 18.92
C LEU A 174 -12.80 -12.69 18.31
N ARG A 175 -12.68 -13.29 17.11
CA ARG A 175 -13.81 -13.99 16.48
C ARG A 175 -14.16 -15.26 17.24
N ARG A 176 -15.42 -15.71 17.10
CA ARG A 176 -15.98 -16.91 17.74
C ARG A 176 -15.96 -16.90 19.27
N GLN A 177 -15.78 -15.73 19.88
CA GLN A 177 -15.87 -15.53 21.32
C GLN A 177 -17.01 -14.58 21.63
N VAL A 178 -17.62 -14.72 22.82
CA VAL A 178 -18.57 -13.73 23.31
C VAL A 178 -17.77 -12.50 23.75
N LEU A 179 -18.08 -11.34 23.18
CA LEU A 179 -17.33 -10.11 23.43
C LEU A 179 -18.16 -9.15 24.28
N ARG A 180 -17.60 -8.67 25.38
CA ARG A 180 -18.08 -7.49 26.10
C ARG A 180 -17.52 -6.25 25.43
N VAL A 181 -18.40 -5.40 24.92
CA VAL A 181 -18.07 -4.14 24.28
C VAL A 181 -18.59 -2.99 25.13
N ARG A 182 -17.72 -2.05 25.48
CA ARG A 182 -18.06 -0.88 26.29
C ARG A 182 -17.71 0.39 25.54
N VAL A 183 -18.60 1.37 25.54
CA VAL A 183 -18.36 2.72 25.00
C VAL A 183 -18.21 3.67 26.17
N LEU A 184 -17.14 4.45 26.16
CA LEU A 184 -16.76 5.38 27.22
C LEU A 184 -16.52 6.78 26.64
N ASP A 185 -16.73 7.81 27.45
CA ASP A 185 -16.26 9.15 27.12
C ASP A 185 -14.73 9.28 27.24
N THR A 186 -14.17 10.43 26.87
CA THR A 186 -12.72 10.68 26.96
C THR A 186 -12.18 10.74 28.40
N LYS A 187 -13.07 10.82 29.41
CA LYS A 187 -12.72 10.80 30.82
C LYS A 187 -12.82 9.38 31.42
N GLY A 188 -13.23 8.39 30.61
CA GLY A 188 -13.39 7.00 31.02
C GLY A 188 -14.73 6.67 31.67
N ALA A 189 -15.72 7.57 31.65
CA ALA A 189 -17.06 7.28 32.14
C ALA A 189 -17.79 6.34 31.17
N LEU A 190 -18.40 5.26 31.69
CA LEU A 190 -19.15 4.30 30.90
C LEU A 190 -20.45 4.91 30.36
N LEU A 191 -20.61 4.92 29.04
CA LEU A 191 -21.80 5.42 28.36
C LEU A 191 -22.74 4.30 27.95
N SER A 192 -22.20 3.17 27.50
CA SER A 192 -22.97 2.01 27.04
C SER A 192 -22.15 0.73 27.17
N GLU A 193 -22.82 -0.40 27.43
CA GLU A 193 -22.24 -1.73 27.44
C GLU A 193 -23.16 -2.69 26.67
N LEU A 194 -22.56 -3.56 25.86
CA LEU A 194 -23.27 -4.58 25.09
C LEU A 194 -22.45 -5.88 25.03
N LEU A 195 -23.15 -7.00 24.90
CA LEU A 195 -22.57 -8.31 24.66
C LEU A 195 -22.80 -8.72 23.21
N LEU A 196 -21.71 -8.93 22.46
CA LEU A 196 -21.78 -9.51 21.13
C LEU A 196 -21.66 -11.04 21.23
N PRO A 197 -22.56 -11.80 20.58
CA PRO A 197 -22.48 -13.25 20.56
C PRO A 197 -21.25 -13.71 19.76
N ALA A 198 -20.79 -14.93 20.06
CA ALA A 198 -19.71 -15.57 19.31
C ALA A 198 -20.07 -15.67 17.82
N SER A 199 -19.26 -15.05 16.97
CA SER A 199 -19.49 -15.01 15.52
C SER A 199 -18.18 -15.14 14.74
N PRO A 200 -18.17 -15.85 13.59
CA PRO A 200 -17.03 -15.86 12.68
C PRO A 200 -16.92 -14.59 11.83
N ALA A 201 -17.90 -13.69 11.87
CA ALA A 201 -17.93 -12.49 11.04
C ALA A 201 -16.78 -11.53 11.37
N ALA A 202 -16.23 -10.89 10.34
CA ALA A 202 -15.21 -9.85 10.49
C ALA A 202 -15.77 -8.50 10.95
N THR A 203 -17.10 -8.35 10.98
CA THR A 203 -17.79 -7.14 11.41
C THR A 203 -19.00 -7.46 12.28
N ALA A 204 -19.31 -6.57 13.22
CA ALA A 204 -20.48 -6.65 14.08
C ALA A 204 -21.13 -5.28 14.26
N ALA A 205 -22.46 -5.20 14.16
CA ALA A 205 -23.19 -3.95 14.39
C ALA A 205 -23.26 -3.65 15.90
N LEU A 206 -22.88 -2.45 16.29
CA LEU A 206 -23.01 -1.94 17.65
C LEU A 206 -24.30 -1.12 17.76
N ARG A 207 -25.35 -1.76 18.28
CA ARG A 207 -26.60 -1.07 18.61
C ARG A 207 -26.51 -0.59 20.04
N LEU A 208 -26.22 0.70 20.24
CA LEU A 208 -26.08 1.30 21.56
C LEU A 208 -27.48 1.53 22.18
N PRO A 209 -27.86 0.83 23.27
CA PRO A 209 -29.18 0.99 23.87
C PRO A 209 -29.36 2.40 24.49
N GLY A 210 -30.45 3.07 24.09
CA GLY A 210 -31.06 4.16 24.86
C GLY A 210 -30.33 5.50 24.92
N ARG A 211 -29.21 5.70 24.20
CA ARG A 211 -28.47 6.98 24.21
C ARG A 211 -27.89 7.34 22.84
N ARG A 212 -28.26 8.53 22.34
CA ARG A 212 -27.53 9.20 21.26
C ARG A 212 -26.20 9.72 21.78
N LEU A 213 -25.11 9.37 21.11
CA LEU A 213 -23.81 10.00 21.36
C LEU A 213 -23.82 11.42 20.80
N ALA A 214 -23.47 12.40 21.63
CA ALA A 214 -23.25 13.77 21.18
C ALA A 214 -22.03 13.84 20.23
N PRO A 215 -21.87 14.92 19.45
CA PRO A 215 -20.63 15.13 18.71
C PRO A 215 -19.43 15.19 19.66
N GLY A 216 -18.39 14.41 19.38
CA GLY A 216 -17.24 14.28 20.27
C GLY A 216 -16.39 13.03 20.02
N ALA A 217 -15.29 12.91 20.77
CA ALA A 217 -14.44 11.73 20.77
C ALA A 217 -14.87 10.72 21.85
N TYR A 218 -14.73 9.44 21.54
CA TYR A 218 -15.13 8.34 22.42
C TYR A 218 -14.10 7.21 22.38
N LEU A 219 -14.09 6.42 23.44
CA LEU A 219 -13.33 5.17 23.52
C LEU A 219 -14.31 4.00 23.44
N CYS A 220 -13.93 2.97 22.71
CA CYS A 220 -14.62 1.68 22.70
C CYS A 220 -13.64 0.62 23.16
N THR A 221 -14.00 -0.13 24.20
CA THR A 221 -13.21 -1.27 24.66
C THR A 221 -13.91 -2.57 24.35
N VAL A 222 -13.13 -3.59 23.99
CA VAL A 222 -13.61 -4.90 23.59
C VAL A 222 -12.80 -5.97 24.32
N GLN A 223 -13.48 -6.89 24.99
CA GLN A 223 -12.85 -7.96 25.75
C GLN A 223 -13.67 -9.26 25.65
N PRO A 224 -13.04 -10.43 25.47
CA PRO A 224 -13.72 -11.71 25.63
C PRO A 224 -14.27 -11.91 27.03
N VAL A 225 -15.53 -12.36 27.14
CA VAL A 225 -16.18 -12.63 28.44
C VAL A 225 -15.51 -13.78 29.18
N ALA A 226 -14.97 -14.77 28.45
CA ALA A 226 -14.28 -15.93 29.00
C ALA A 226 -12.87 -15.60 29.58
N GLY A 227 -12.46 -14.34 29.56
CA GLY A 227 -11.11 -13.91 29.92
C GLY A 227 -10.24 -13.70 28.68
N GLY A 228 -9.48 -12.61 28.66
CA GLY A 228 -8.65 -12.21 27.53
C GLY A 228 -8.18 -10.76 27.64
N ALA A 229 -7.25 -10.36 26.77
CA ALA A 229 -6.72 -9.00 26.74
C ALA A 229 -7.82 -7.99 26.36
N LEU A 230 -7.89 -6.91 27.14
CA LEU A 230 -8.73 -5.76 26.82
C LEU A 230 -8.09 -5.00 25.65
N GLN A 231 -8.85 -4.81 24.58
CA GLN A 231 -8.45 -3.97 23.46
C GLN A 231 -9.27 -2.68 23.46
N THR A 232 -8.63 -1.56 23.10
CA THR A 232 -9.25 -0.23 23.13
C THR A 232 -9.08 0.44 21.77
N VAL A 233 -10.15 1.03 21.24
CA VAL A 233 -10.13 1.83 20.03
C VAL A 233 -10.81 3.18 20.25
N ARG A 234 -10.27 4.23 19.63
CA ARG A 234 -10.86 5.58 19.65
C ARG A 234 -11.69 5.80 18.39
N PHE A 235 -12.85 6.43 18.53
CA PHE A 235 -13.65 6.90 17.40
C PHE A 235 -14.24 8.28 17.67
N VAL A 236 -14.66 8.96 16.60
CA VAL A 236 -15.22 10.31 16.64
C VAL A 236 -16.65 10.28 16.11
N ARG A 237 -17.57 10.96 16.81
CA ARG A 237 -18.93 11.26 16.38
C ARG A 237 -19.00 12.71 15.90
N GLN A 238 -19.55 12.93 14.71
CA GLN A 238 -19.86 14.26 14.17
C GLN A 238 -21.36 14.54 14.14
#